data_AF-A0A1T3NIK5-F1
#
_entry.id   AF-A0A1T3NIK5-F1
#
_cell.length_a   1.000
_cell.length_b   1.000
_cell.length_c   1.000
_cell.angle_alpha   90.00
_cell.angle_beta   90.00
_cell.angle_gamma   90.00
#
_symmetry.space_group_name_H-M   'P 1'
#
loop_
_entity.id
_entity.type
_entity.pdbx_description
1 polymer ?
#
loop_
_entity_poly.entity_id
_entity_poly.type
_entity_poly.pdbx_seq_one_letter_code
_entity_poly.pdbx_strand_id
1 'polypeptide(L)'
;MRVLLPVANGLTTDHPIPFLPFVDDAHIPTDDPAATEAIGRGAGEGRWGRWDDDEEQGTWWAFTTDPLRPELAWCLRHHPEHGRSVIVYRNKDASSWYDAWWRERPILERAGGYWWDGSLWYRPLQVWNPAAEAYERRPAPGAAAVSAAHVLAESGGDPERGRVLSIVDLDLDPDAERGRPWPDDLAAWAAAHTARPGSLPLTACVVRLSAPELAADQMIGVAEFAALGGIGSSTLRAYISRNENDVPQPQAVVGGRALWALPVARDWAEQRSRSPEEIAATVAADDGSLPTGTADVRDRFAARFRVLLGDNPDLRRLFALRHRAGGVERVADELGRAVALSVDDIVPLDALATTVRHALLDELATERGDTARKPRSSTLYHPTADVTRMLDWLVRHHPHHAMRVIAEIVGEAERRLGIPQKATARTLHRALAMDGRLDEDTLDDFMRRVLPSTR
;
A
#
# COMPACT_ATOMS: atom_id res chain seq x y z
N MET A 1 2.38 6.55 -1.87
CA MET A 1 1.26 7.27 -2.52
C MET A 1 1.18 8.70 -1.97
N ARG A 2 1.26 9.72 -2.84
CA ARG A 2 1.09 11.12 -2.44
C ARG A 2 -0.34 11.36 -1.97
N VAL A 3 -0.50 12.19 -0.94
CA VAL A 3 -1.81 12.59 -0.44
C VAL A 3 -2.47 13.53 -1.45
N LEU A 4 -3.61 13.12 -1.99
CA LEU A 4 -4.40 13.88 -2.95
C LEU A 4 -5.58 14.49 -2.19
N LEU A 5 -5.56 15.80 -1.98
CA LEU A 5 -6.62 16.48 -1.23
C LEU A 5 -7.60 17.15 -2.21
N PRO A 6 -8.89 16.78 -2.19
CA PRO A 6 -9.90 17.51 -2.91
C PRO A 6 -10.05 18.93 -2.34
N VAL A 7 -10.41 19.88 -3.21
CA VAL A 7 -10.55 21.30 -2.84
C VAL A 7 -11.99 21.80 -2.87
N ALA A 8 -12.86 21.18 -3.68
CA ALA A 8 -14.28 21.54 -3.74
C ALA A 8 -15.14 20.37 -4.26
N ASN A 9 -16.44 20.43 -3.95
CA ASN A 9 -17.48 19.63 -4.57
C ASN A 9 -18.01 20.36 -5.82
N GLY A 10 -18.22 19.64 -6.92
CA GLY A 10 -19.08 20.13 -8.00
C GLY A 10 -20.54 20.13 -7.57
N LEU A 11 -21.32 21.09 -8.05
CA LEU A 11 -22.74 21.19 -7.75
C LEU A 11 -23.53 19.99 -8.28
N THR A 12 -23.02 19.28 -9.29
CA THR A 12 -23.65 18.08 -9.84
C THR A 12 -23.30 16.77 -9.14
N THR A 13 -22.41 16.77 -8.16
CA THR A 13 -22.07 15.55 -7.41
C THR A 13 -23.29 14.98 -6.67
N ASP A 14 -23.50 13.66 -6.72
CA ASP A 14 -24.46 12.93 -5.89
C ASP A 14 -23.90 12.66 -4.48
N HIS A 15 -22.58 12.78 -4.30
CA HIS A 15 -21.89 12.36 -3.08
C HIS A 15 -20.95 13.45 -2.55
N PRO A 16 -21.50 14.50 -1.89
CA PRO A 16 -20.69 15.59 -1.37
C PRO A 16 -19.65 15.12 -0.34
N ILE A 17 -18.43 15.65 -0.47
CA ILE A 17 -17.37 15.53 0.53
C ILE A 17 -17.60 16.59 1.61
N PRO A 18 -17.63 16.21 2.89
CA PRO A 18 -17.95 17.13 3.98
C PRO A 18 -16.89 18.22 4.12
N PHE A 19 -17.34 19.41 4.53
CA PHE A 19 -16.52 20.59 4.79
C PHE A 19 -15.79 21.19 3.59
N LEU A 20 -16.04 20.70 2.37
CA LEU A 20 -15.60 21.35 1.14
C LEU A 20 -16.70 22.27 0.59
N PRO A 21 -16.33 23.41 -0.01
CA PRO A 21 -17.28 24.30 -0.68
C PRO A 21 -17.91 23.60 -1.90
N PHE A 22 -19.08 24.08 -2.30
CA PHE A 22 -19.72 23.70 -3.57
C PHE A 22 -19.39 24.73 -4.65
N VAL A 23 -19.03 24.25 -5.82
CA VAL A 23 -18.69 25.06 -7.00
C VAL A 23 -19.63 24.71 -8.14
N ASP A 24 -20.12 25.73 -8.83
CA ASP A 24 -20.89 25.57 -10.06
C ASP A 24 -20.01 24.92 -11.15
N ASP A 25 -20.48 23.78 -11.64
CA ASP A 25 -19.82 22.92 -12.63
C ASP A 25 -20.57 22.90 -13.97
N ALA A 26 -21.52 23.82 -14.18
CA ALA A 26 -22.34 23.87 -15.40
C ALA A 26 -21.55 24.07 -16.71
N HIS A 27 -20.31 24.59 -16.64
CA HIS A 27 -19.43 24.74 -17.82
C HIS A 27 -18.67 23.46 -18.18
N ILE A 28 -18.77 22.41 -17.36
CA ILE A 28 -18.17 21.10 -17.61
C ILE A 28 -19.29 20.11 -17.97
N PRO A 29 -19.17 19.33 -19.07
CA PRO A 29 -20.18 18.38 -19.51
C PRO A 29 -20.14 17.11 -18.63
N THR A 30 -20.69 17.19 -17.43
CA THR A 30 -20.58 16.12 -16.41
C THR A 30 -21.29 14.80 -16.72
N ASP A 31 -22.08 14.75 -17.79
CA ASP A 31 -22.79 13.55 -18.28
C ASP A 31 -22.13 12.96 -19.55
N ASP A 32 -21.09 13.59 -20.09
CA ASP A 32 -20.38 13.16 -21.29
C ASP A 32 -18.86 13.10 -21.03
N PRO A 33 -18.30 11.90 -20.78
CA PRO A 33 -16.88 11.77 -20.47
C PRO A 33 -15.97 12.16 -21.64
N ALA A 34 -16.39 11.92 -22.88
CA ALA A 34 -15.62 12.27 -24.06
C ALA A 34 -15.58 13.79 -24.27
N ALA A 35 -16.70 14.48 -24.06
CA ALA A 35 -16.73 15.94 -24.08
C ALA A 35 -15.91 16.53 -22.92
N THR A 36 -15.91 15.89 -21.75
CA THR A 36 -15.08 16.29 -20.60
C THR A 36 -13.59 16.21 -20.94
N GLU A 37 -13.13 15.09 -21.51
CA GLU A 37 -11.75 14.93 -21.97
C GLU A 37 -11.38 15.97 -23.03
N ALA A 38 -12.29 16.25 -23.97
CA ALA A 38 -12.05 17.18 -25.07
C ALA A 38 -11.70 18.60 -24.60
N ILE A 39 -12.23 19.06 -23.45
CA ILE A 39 -11.85 20.35 -22.84
C ILE A 39 -10.37 20.40 -22.49
N GLY A 40 -9.85 19.30 -21.95
CA GLY A 40 -8.47 19.20 -21.48
C GLY A 40 -7.48 18.93 -22.61
N ARG A 41 -7.91 18.23 -23.66
CA ARG A 41 -7.10 17.98 -24.88
C ARG A 41 -7.17 19.12 -25.90
N GLY A 42 -8.21 19.94 -25.86
CA GLY A 42 -8.49 21.00 -26.81
C GLY A 42 -8.06 22.38 -26.31
N ALA A 43 -7.05 22.95 -26.98
CA ALA A 43 -6.59 24.33 -26.87
C ALA A 43 -5.74 24.70 -25.63
N GLY A 44 -4.42 24.55 -25.76
CA GLY A 44 -3.42 25.25 -24.92
C GLY A 44 -2.34 24.34 -24.35
N GLU A 45 -1.12 24.88 -24.18
CA GLU A 45 -0.06 24.21 -23.43
C GLU A 45 -0.48 24.03 -21.95
N GLY A 46 -0.17 22.87 -21.37
CA GLY A 46 -0.40 22.61 -19.94
C GLY A 46 -1.80 22.14 -19.55
N ARG A 47 -2.70 21.91 -20.52
CA ARG A 47 -4.01 21.30 -20.27
C ARG A 47 -3.96 19.79 -20.53
N TRP A 48 -4.68 19.05 -19.71
CA TRP A 48 -4.77 17.60 -19.80
C TRP A 48 -6.21 17.15 -19.60
N GLY A 49 -6.59 16.12 -20.34
CA GLY A 49 -7.87 15.46 -20.18
C GLY A 49 -7.73 13.99 -20.55
N ARG A 50 -8.44 13.16 -19.81
CA ARG A 50 -8.55 11.73 -20.07
C ARG A 50 -9.90 11.23 -19.59
N TRP A 51 -10.48 10.30 -20.32
CA TRP A 51 -11.51 9.43 -19.78
C TRP A 51 -11.21 7.98 -20.15
N ASP A 52 -11.73 7.07 -19.36
CA ASP A 52 -11.75 5.64 -19.60
C ASP A 52 -13.10 5.12 -19.07
N ASP A 53 -13.52 3.95 -19.52
CA ASP A 53 -14.72 3.28 -19.06
C ASP A 53 -14.46 1.83 -18.65
N ASP A 54 -15.48 1.28 -18.00
CA ASP A 54 -15.68 -0.14 -17.84
C ASP A 54 -17.03 -0.47 -18.50
N GLU A 55 -16.95 -0.87 -19.77
CA GLU A 55 -18.13 -1.23 -20.57
C GLU A 55 -18.96 -2.34 -19.92
N GLU A 56 -18.34 -3.29 -19.20
CA GLU A 56 -19.06 -4.40 -18.56
C GLU A 56 -19.96 -3.92 -17.41
N GLN A 57 -19.51 -2.89 -16.68
CA GLN A 57 -20.24 -2.33 -15.55
C GLN A 57 -21.03 -1.07 -15.93
N GLY A 58 -20.86 -0.54 -17.15
CA GLY A 58 -21.44 0.74 -17.57
C GLY A 58 -20.93 1.93 -16.74
N THR A 59 -19.74 1.80 -16.16
CA THR A 59 -19.15 2.82 -15.31
C THR A 59 -18.08 3.58 -16.10
N TRP A 60 -17.85 4.85 -15.78
CA TRP A 60 -16.78 5.62 -16.41
C TRP A 60 -16.17 6.60 -15.42
N TRP A 61 -14.96 7.07 -15.73
CA TRP A 61 -14.32 8.17 -15.01
C TRP A 61 -13.56 9.04 -15.99
N ALA A 62 -13.49 10.33 -15.67
CA ALA A 62 -12.84 11.32 -16.49
C ALA A 62 -12.12 12.34 -15.62
N PHE A 63 -11.11 13.00 -16.16
CA PHE A 63 -10.65 14.26 -15.63
C PHE A 63 -10.35 15.26 -16.74
N THR A 64 -10.41 16.54 -16.39
CA THR A 64 -10.08 17.63 -17.29
C THR A 64 -9.55 18.83 -16.53
N THR A 65 -8.51 19.49 -17.07
CA THR A 65 -8.04 20.77 -16.55
C THR A 65 -9.14 21.83 -16.70
N ASP A 66 -9.39 22.62 -15.65
CA ASP A 66 -10.41 23.66 -15.72
C ASP A 66 -10.00 24.76 -16.74
N PRO A 67 -10.89 25.18 -17.65
CA PRO A 67 -10.55 26.14 -18.70
C PRO A 67 -10.35 27.57 -18.17
N LEU A 68 -10.89 27.93 -17.01
CA LEU A 68 -10.82 29.25 -16.39
C LEU A 68 -9.74 29.34 -15.31
N ARG A 69 -9.41 28.22 -14.66
CA ARG A 69 -8.38 28.08 -13.61
C ARG A 69 -7.47 26.88 -13.92
N PRO A 70 -6.47 27.00 -14.81
CA PRO A 70 -5.64 25.88 -15.27
C PRO A 70 -4.83 25.15 -14.18
N GLU A 71 -4.70 25.74 -12.99
CA GLU A 71 -4.13 25.10 -11.81
C GLU A 71 -5.10 24.14 -11.10
N LEU A 72 -6.36 24.09 -11.52
CA LEU A 72 -7.40 23.19 -11.05
C LEU A 72 -7.82 22.18 -12.14
N ALA A 73 -8.40 21.08 -11.70
CA ALA A 73 -8.97 20.07 -12.56
C ALA A 73 -10.24 19.49 -11.94
N TRP A 74 -11.16 19.12 -12.82
CA TRP A 74 -12.37 18.40 -12.50
C TRP A 74 -12.11 16.91 -12.64
N CYS A 75 -12.43 16.14 -11.61
CA CYS A 75 -12.39 14.68 -11.62
C CYS A 75 -13.82 14.16 -11.47
N LEU A 76 -14.26 13.36 -12.43
CA LEU A 76 -15.61 12.84 -12.56
C LEU A 76 -15.59 11.31 -12.50
N ARG A 77 -16.51 10.74 -11.74
CA ARG A 77 -16.75 9.30 -11.66
C ARG A 77 -18.25 9.04 -11.76
N HIS A 78 -18.66 8.16 -12.65
CA HIS A 78 -20.06 7.75 -12.79
C HIS A 78 -20.21 6.24 -12.57
N HIS A 79 -21.25 5.87 -11.81
CA HIS A 79 -21.70 4.51 -11.61
C HIS A 79 -23.22 4.44 -11.85
N PRO A 80 -23.74 3.49 -12.65
CA PRO A 80 -25.15 3.48 -13.02
C PRO A 80 -26.10 3.35 -11.83
N GLU A 81 -25.73 2.58 -10.81
CA GLU A 81 -26.55 2.39 -9.60
C GLU A 81 -26.26 3.38 -8.47
N HIS A 82 -25.08 4.01 -8.49
CA HIS A 82 -24.58 4.80 -7.36
C HIS A 82 -24.35 6.27 -7.72
N GLY A 83 -24.72 6.68 -8.93
CA GLY A 83 -24.68 8.07 -9.36
C GLY A 83 -23.28 8.56 -9.70
N ARG A 84 -23.11 9.89 -9.63
CA ARG A 84 -21.91 10.60 -10.06
C ARG A 84 -21.19 11.26 -8.89
N SER A 85 -19.86 11.25 -8.91
CA SER A 85 -19.01 12.11 -8.10
C SER A 85 -18.32 13.11 -8.99
N VAL A 86 -18.49 14.40 -8.69
CA VAL A 86 -17.84 15.51 -9.40
C VAL A 86 -17.05 16.32 -8.37
N ILE A 87 -15.73 16.24 -8.43
CA ILE A 87 -14.82 16.77 -7.40
C ILE A 87 -13.71 17.59 -8.06
N VAL A 88 -13.36 18.71 -7.44
CA VAL A 88 -12.26 19.57 -7.89
C VAL A 88 -10.98 19.19 -7.13
N TYR A 89 -9.90 19.04 -7.88
CA TYR A 89 -8.53 18.86 -7.37
C TYR A 89 -7.60 19.93 -7.93
N ARG A 90 -6.41 20.07 -7.32
CA ARG A 90 -5.31 20.78 -7.99
C ARG A 90 -4.90 19.98 -9.24
N ASN A 91 -4.67 20.66 -10.36
CA ASN A 91 -4.39 20.03 -11.65
C ASN A 91 -3.18 19.08 -11.59
N LYS A 92 -2.15 19.45 -10.81
CA LYS A 92 -0.94 18.62 -10.59
C LYS A 92 -1.21 17.27 -9.91
N ASP A 93 -2.36 17.12 -9.25
CA ASP A 93 -2.76 15.96 -8.45
C ASP A 93 -3.83 15.11 -9.18
N ALA A 94 -4.47 15.66 -10.23
CA ALA A 94 -5.59 15.04 -10.93
C ALA A 94 -5.26 13.73 -11.64
N SER A 95 -4.08 13.64 -12.29
CA SER A 95 -3.65 12.40 -12.95
C SER A 95 -3.36 11.27 -11.95
N SER A 96 -2.77 11.61 -10.81
CA SER A 96 -2.54 10.63 -9.73
C SER A 96 -3.86 10.16 -9.12
N TRP A 97 -4.86 11.04 -9.02
CA TRP A 97 -6.19 10.68 -8.56
C TRP A 97 -6.92 9.78 -9.56
N TYR A 98 -6.82 10.11 -10.84
CA TYR A 98 -7.37 9.32 -11.93
C TYR A 98 -6.82 7.88 -11.92
N ASP A 99 -5.51 7.71 -11.75
CA ASP A 99 -4.87 6.40 -11.66
C ASP A 99 -5.36 5.59 -10.44
N ALA A 100 -5.74 6.25 -9.33
CA ALA A 100 -6.30 5.59 -8.17
C ALA A 100 -7.70 5.01 -8.47
N TRP A 101 -8.55 5.74 -9.21
CA TRP A 101 -9.83 5.21 -9.69
C TRP A 101 -9.66 4.00 -10.61
N TRP A 102 -8.67 4.04 -11.52
CA TRP A 102 -8.41 2.93 -12.43
C TRP A 102 -8.08 1.61 -11.70
N ARG A 103 -7.17 1.67 -10.73
CA ARG A 103 -6.62 0.46 -10.09
C ARG A 103 -7.62 -0.21 -9.15
N GLU A 104 -8.26 0.58 -8.30
CA GLU A 104 -8.98 0.05 -7.14
C GLU A 104 -10.49 0.20 -7.30
N ARG A 105 -10.91 1.00 -8.29
CA ARG A 105 -12.30 1.27 -8.65
C ARG A 105 -13.18 1.73 -7.48
N PRO A 106 -12.70 2.56 -6.53
CA PRO A 106 -13.57 3.10 -5.52
C PRO A 106 -14.64 3.98 -6.17
N ILE A 107 -15.87 3.90 -5.68
CA ILE A 107 -16.94 4.82 -6.08
C ILE A 107 -16.71 6.17 -5.41
N LEU A 108 -16.33 6.16 -4.14
CA LEU A 108 -16.03 7.36 -3.36
C LEU A 108 -15.09 7.04 -2.21
N GLU A 109 -14.43 8.08 -1.70
CA GLU A 109 -13.55 8.02 -0.52
C GLU A 109 -14.01 8.97 0.59
N ARG A 110 -13.84 8.59 1.86
CA ARG A 110 -14.15 9.38 3.06
C ARG A 110 -13.10 9.17 4.15
N ALA A 111 -13.14 10.02 5.18
CA ALA A 111 -12.40 9.85 6.44
C ALA A 111 -10.90 9.50 6.26
N GLY A 112 -10.16 10.24 5.44
CA GLY A 112 -8.71 10.02 5.27
C GLY A 112 -8.35 8.75 4.50
N GLY A 113 -9.15 8.39 3.48
CA GLY A 113 -8.83 7.33 2.51
C GLY A 113 -9.62 6.03 2.69
N TYR A 114 -10.63 5.99 3.57
CA TYR A 114 -11.61 4.91 3.53
C TYR A 114 -12.37 4.99 2.22
N TRP A 115 -12.65 3.86 1.60
CA TRP A 115 -13.27 3.84 0.29
C TRP A 115 -14.40 2.82 0.21
N TRP A 116 -15.36 3.10 -0.66
CA TRP A 116 -16.58 2.32 -0.84
C TRP A 116 -16.67 1.81 -2.26
N ASP A 117 -17.01 0.52 -2.43
CA ASP A 117 -17.16 -0.13 -3.74
C ASP A 117 -18.62 -0.22 -4.22
N GLY A 118 -19.57 0.37 -3.48
CA GLY A 118 -21.01 0.22 -3.72
C GLY A 118 -21.70 -0.76 -2.77
N SER A 119 -20.93 -1.66 -2.14
CA SER A 119 -21.42 -2.67 -1.21
C SER A 119 -20.78 -2.56 0.17
N LEU A 120 -19.45 -2.51 0.24
CA LEU A 120 -18.66 -2.54 1.46
C LEU A 120 -17.72 -1.34 1.55
N TRP A 121 -17.46 -0.94 2.78
CA TRP A 121 -16.42 0.03 3.10
C TRP A 121 -15.11 -0.69 3.42
N TYR A 122 -14.02 -0.14 2.92
CA TYR A 122 -12.67 -0.62 3.16
C TYR A 122 -11.83 0.49 3.77
N ARG A 123 -10.81 0.07 4.50
CA ARG A 123 -9.77 0.95 5.03
C ARG A 123 -8.89 1.50 3.91
N PRO A 124 -8.12 2.57 4.18
CA PRO A 124 -7.08 3.04 3.30
C PRO A 124 -6.15 1.90 2.88
N LEU A 125 -5.81 1.88 1.59
CA LEU A 125 -4.89 0.89 1.03
C LEU A 125 -3.49 1.12 1.58
N GLN A 126 -2.99 0.15 2.34
CA GLN A 126 -1.71 0.26 3.07
C GLN A 126 -0.87 -0.99 2.88
N VAL A 127 -1.45 -2.18 3.04
CA VAL A 127 -0.70 -3.45 2.99
C VAL A 127 -0.63 -3.95 1.55
N TRP A 128 0.57 -3.97 0.98
CA TRP A 128 0.82 -4.53 -0.35
C TRP A 128 0.96 -6.05 -0.27
N ASN A 129 0.21 -6.77 -1.09
CA ASN A 129 0.40 -8.21 -1.30
C ASN A 129 1.22 -8.42 -2.58
N PRO A 130 2.53 -8.74 -2.48
CA PRO A 130 3.38 -8.92 -3.66
C PRO A 130 3.03 -10.16 -4.48
N ALA A 131 2.36 -11.18 -3.91
CA ALA A 131 1.92 -12.35 -4.66
C ALA A 131 0.71 -12.04 -5.55
N ALA A 132 -0.23 -11.22 -5.05
CA ALA A 132 -1.40 -10.76 -5.80
C ALA A 132 -1.12 -9.55 -6.69
N GLU A 133 0.03 -8.87 -6.49
CA GLU A 133 0.38 -7.60 -7.14
C GLU A 133 -0.71 -6.54 -6.93
N ALA A 134 -1.29 -6.51 -5.73
CA ALA A 134 -2.37 -5.60 -5.35
C ALA A 134 -2.30 -5.25 -3.85
N TYR A 135 -2.91 -4.14 -3.46
CA TYR A 135 -3.13 -3.84 -2.05
C TYR A 135 -4.22 -4.74 -1.48
N GLU A 136 -4.04 -5.17 -0.23
CA GLU A 136 -5.06 -5.93 0.48
C GLU A 136 -6.29 -5.04 0.75
N ARG A 137 -7.45 -5.47 0.26
CA ARG A 137 -8.74 -4.81 0.47
C ARG A 137 -9.30 -5.18 1.84
N ARG A 138 -8.92 -4.43 2.87
CA ARG A 138 -9.32 -4.70 4.26
C ARG A 138 -10.67 -4.04 4.57
N PRO A 139 -11.76 -4.81 4.80
CA PRO A 139 -13.06 -4.23 5.09
C PRO A 139 -13.03 -3.51 6.45
N ALA A 140 -13.83 -2.47 6.58
CA ALA A 140 -14.08 -1.74 7.82
C ALA A 140 -15.31 -2.34 8.52
N PRO A 141 -15.16 -3.18 9.56
CA PRO A 141 -16.29 -3.92 10.12
C PRO A 141 -17.31 -2.99 10.78
N GLY A 142 -18.59 -3.20 10.49
CA GLY A 142 -19.68 -2.37 11.03
C GLY A 142 -19.73 -0.95 10.45
N ALA A 143 -18.99 -0.68 9.38
CA ALA A 143 -19.05 0.58 8.68
C ALA A 143 -20.40 0.77 7.96
N ALA A 144 -20.93 1.99 8.02
CA ALA A 144 -22.17 2.40 7.37
C ALA A 144 -22.01 3.76 6.70
N ALA A 145 -22.63 3.90 5.53
CA ALA A 145 -22.75 5.18 4.85
C ALA A 145 -23.73 6.08 5.62
N VAL A 146 -23.33 7.34 5.81
CA VAL A 146 -24.19 8.39 6.36
C VAL A 146 -24.62 9.29 5.21
N SER A 147 -25.93 9.31 4.97
CA SER A 147 -26.51 9.99 3.82
C SER A 147 -26.68 11.49 4.03
N ALA A 148 -26.85 12.23 2.92
CA ALA A 148 -27.13 13.67 2.95
C ALA A 148 -28.42 13.97 3.70
N ALA A 149 -29.47 13.15 3.52
CA ALA A 149 -30.72 13.29 4.25
C ALA A 149 -30.52 13.23 5.78
N HIS A 150 -29.67 12.32 6.25
CA HIS A 150 -29.37 12.19 7.68
C HIS A 150 -28.61 13.42 8.20
N VAL A 151 -27.56 13.86 7.49
CA VAL A 151 -26.76 15.03 7.88
C VAL A 151 -27.61 16.31 7.92
N LEU A 152 -28.49 16.50 6.95
CA LEU A 152 -29.41 17.65 6.92
C LEU A 152 -30.41 17.63 8.08
N ALA A 153 -30.96 16.45 8.40
CA ALA A 153 -31.87 16.29 9.53
C ALA A 153 -31.21 16.59 10.88
N GLU A 154 -29.93 16.26 11.05
CA GLU A 154 -29.17 16.54 12.28
C GLU A 154 -28.69 17.99 12.39
N SER A 155 -28.30 18.61 11.27
CA SER A 155 -27.64 19.92 11.26
C SER A 155 -28.60 21.11 11.11
N GLY A 156 -29.78 20.92 10.52
CA GLY A 156 -30.80 21.97 10.38
C GLY A 156 -30.38 23.15 9.49
N GLY A 157 -29.55 22.91 8.48
CA GLY A 157 -29.05 23.94 7.57
C GLY A 157 -30.15 24.67 6.79
N ASP A 158 -29.92 25.95 6.51
CA ASP A 158 -30.83 26.84 5.77
C ASP A 158 -30.35 27.03 4.32
N PRO A 159 -31.11 26.55 3.31
CA PRO A 159 -30.69 26.65 1.91
C PRO A 159 -30.56 28.09 1.40
N GLU A 160 -31.30 29.05 1.95
CA GLU A 160 -31.23 30.47 1.54
C GLU A 160 -29.95 31.16 2.03
N ARG A 161 -29.29 30.55 3.03
CA ARG A 161 -28.03 31.03 3.60
C ARG A 161 -26.82 30.30 3.01
N GLY A 162 -27.05 29.20 2.30
CA GLY A 162 -26.00 28.44 1.64
C GLY A 162 -25.41 29.19 0.46
N ARG A 163 -24.15 28.89 0.13
CA ARG A 163 -23.39 29.61 -0.88
C ARG A 163 -22.67 28.64 -1.82
N VAL A 164 -23.11 28.64 -3.08
CA VAL A 164 -22.41 28.02 -4.20
C VAL A 164 -21.43 29.04 -4.80
N LEU A 165 -20.19 28.62 -5.04
CA LEU A 165 -19.13 29.44 -5.60
C LEU A 165 -19.04 29.27 -7.12
N SER A 166 -18.51 30.28 -7.81
CA SER A 166 -17.93 30.07 -9.13
C SER A 166 -16.52 29.49 -9.01
N ILE A 167 -16.03 28.74 -10.00
CA ILE A 167 -14.67 28.19 -10.00
C ILE A 167 -13.60 29.28 -9.87
N VAL A 168 -13.87 30.49 -10.40
CA VAL A 168 -12.95 31.62 -10.31
C VAL A 168 -12.85 32.19 -8.90
N ASP A 169 -13.91 32.06 -8.10
CA ASP A 169 -14.01 32.56 -6.72
C ASP A 169 -13.50 31.54 -5.69
N LEU A 170 -13.10 30.35 -6.12
CA LEU A 170 -12.57 29.31 -5.23
C LEU A 170 -11.19 29.73 -4.71
N ASP A 171 -11.09 29.84 -3.38
CA ASP A 171 -9.82 30.01 -2.68
C ASP A 171 -9.16 28.64 -2.43
N LEU A 172 -7.85 28.56 -2.64
CA LEU A 172 -7.05 27.36 -2.41
C LEU A 172 -6.38 27.35 -1.03
N ASP A 173 -6.53 28.44 -0.26
CA ASP A 173 -6.18 28.49 1.15
C ASP A 173 -7.24 27.75 1.98
N PRO A 174 -6.91 26.58 2.58
CA PRO A 174 -7.86 25.83 3.40
C PRO A 174 -8.32 26.59 4.66
N ASP A 175 -7.62 27.67 5.05
CA ASP A 175 -8.00 28.51 6.18
C ASP A 175 -9.04 29.57 5.79
N ALA A 176 -9.12 29.96 4.51
CA ALA A 176 -10.08 30.95 4.02
C ALA A 176 -11.53 30.45 4.09
N GLU A 177 -11.73 29.14 3.96
CA GLU A 177 -13.05 28.51 4.04
C GLU A 177 -13.41 28.03 5.47
N ARG A 178 -12.49 28.18 6.45
CA ARG A 178 -12.78 27.85 7.87
C ARG A 178 -13.79 28.83 8.43
N GLY A 179 -14.95 28.30 8.86
CA GLY A 179 -16.02 29.09 9.48
C GLY A 179 -17.24 29.27 8.60
N ARG A 180 -17.22 28.76 7.35
CA ARG A 180 -18.44 28.63 6.57
C ARG A 180 -19.45 27.72 7.28
N PRO A 181 -20.76 28.07 7.26
CA PRO A 181 -21.81 27.18 7.70
C PRO A 181 -22.03 26.10 6.63
N TRP A 182 -21.13 25.11 6.58
CA TRP A 182 -21.23 23.99 5.65
C TRP A 182 -22.61 23.29 5.65
N PRO A 183 -23.35 23.20 6.77
CA PRO A 183 -24.74 22.74 6.75
C PRO A 183 -25.68 23.56 5.84
N ASP A 184 -25.54 24.90 5.80
CA ASP A 184 -26.33 25.77 4.93
C ASP A 184 -25.94 25.53 3.47
N ASP A 185 -24.63 25.40 3.19
CA ASP A 185 -24.12 25.07 1.85
C ASP A 185 -24.63 23.71 1.35
N LEU A 186 -24.66 22.70 2.23
CA LEU A 186 -25.23 21.38 1.93
C LEU A 186 -26.73 21.46 1.67
N ALA A 187 -27.47 22.30 2.41
CA ALA A 187 -28.90 22.50 2.20
C ALA A 187 -29.18 23.15 0.84
N ALA A 188 -28.38 24.16 0.45
CA ALA A 188 -28.47 24.78 -0.88
C ALA A 188 -28.15 23.78 -2.00
N TRP A 189 -27.10 22.96 -1.85
CA TRP A 189 -26.82 21.86 -2.77
C TRP A 189 -28.01 20.90 -2.85
N ALA A 190 -28.59 20.48 -1.72
CA ALA A 190 -29.68 19.52 -1.71
C ALA A 190 -30.95 20.03 -2.41
N ALA A 191 -31.25 21.32 -2.29
CA ALA A 191 -32.33 21.98 -3.02
C ALA A 191 -32.09 21.97 -4.54
N ALA A 192 -30.88 22.36 -4.97
CA ALA A 192 -30.50 22.33 -6.38
C ALA A 192 -30.45 20.90 -6.95
N HIS A 193 -29.96 19.95 -6.16
CA HIS A 193 -29.82 18.54 -6.51
C HIS A 193 -31.17 17.88 -6.76
N THR A 194 -32.13 18.11 -5.86
CA THR A 194 -33.49 17.53 -5.94
C THR A 194 -34.29 18.10 -7.11
N ALA A 195 -34.00 19.33 -7.53
CA ALA A 195 -34.64 19.94 -8.69
C ALA A 195 -34.13 19.38 -10.03
N ARG A 196 -32.97 18.73 -10.06
CA ARG A 196 -32.36 18.21 -11.28
C ARG A 196 -32.92 16.83 -11.64
N PRO A 197 -33.34 16.62 -12.91
CA PRO A 197 -33.79 15.31 -13.37
C PRO A 197 -32.70 14.24 -13.29
N GLY A 198 -33.06 13.04 -12.84
CA GLY A 198 -32.15 11.89 -12.77
C GLY A 198 -31.19 11.89 -11.56
N SER A 199 -31.24 12.91 -10.69
CA SER A 199 -30.47 12.93 -9.45
C SER A 199 -30.86 11.80 -8.50
N LEU A 200 -29.89 11.28 -7.74
CA LEU A 200 -30.20 10.32 -6.69
C LEU A 200 -31.01 10.95 -5.54
N PRO A 201 -31.89 10.19 -4.88
CA PRO A 201 -32.55 10.67 -3.66
C PRO A 201 -31.51 10.94 -2.57
N LEU A 202 -31.74 11.96 -1.73
CA LEU A 202 -30.81 12.37 -0.68
C LEU A 202 -30.46 11.26 0.33
N THR A 203 -31.29 10.22 0.44
CA THR A 203 -31.03 9.02 1.25
C THR A 203 -29.97 8.10 0.65
N ALA A 204 -29.75 8.16 -0.67
CA ALA A 204 -28.70 7.43 -1.39
C ALA A 204 -27.44 8.27 -1.59
N CYS A 205 -27.50 9.59 -1.39
CA CYS A 205 -26.35 10.48 -1.46
C CYS A 205 -25.42 10.31 -0.24
N VAL A 206 -24.27 9.66 -0.41
CA VAL A 206 -23.32 9.40 0.68
C VAL A 206 -22.46 10.62 0.99
N VAL A 207 -22.49 11.09 2.25
CA VAL A 207 -21.72 12.25 2.70
C VAL A 207 -20.61 11.84 3.67
N ARG A 208 -20.93 11.03 4.69
CA ARG A 208 -19.93 10.60 5.69
C ARG A 208 -19.90 9.08 5.80
N LEU A 209 -18.89 8.60 6.52
CA LEU A 209 -18.77 7.23 6.98
C LEU A 209 -18.92 7.22 8.50
N SER A 210 -19.67 6.27 9.02
CA SER A 210 -19.66 5.90 10.44
C SER A 210 -19.12 4.49 10.57
N ALA A 211 -18.14 4.27 11.42
CA ALA A 211 -17.62 2.94 11.73
C ALA A 211 -17.16 2.89 13.19
N PRO A 212 -17.27 1.74 13.88
CA PRO A 212 -16.79 1.60 15.25
C PRO A 212 -15.32 2.01 15.43
N GLU A 213 -14.47 1.70 14.45
CA GLU A 213 -13.05 2.06 14.47
C GLU A 213 -12.76 3.56 14.23
N LEU A 214 -13.78 4.33 13.84
CA LEU A 214 -13.74 5.79 13.70
C LEU A 214 -14.35 6.52 14.90
N ALA A 215 -14.79 5.80 15.93
CA ALA A 215 -15.24 6.40 17.18
C ALA A 215 -14.07 7.07 17.91
N ALA A 216 -14.30 8.24 18.51
CA ALA A 216 -13.24 9.09 19.05
C ALA A 216 -12.36 8.40 20.13
N ASP A 217 -12.94 7.45 20.88
CA ASP A 217 -12.25 6.64 21.88
C ASP A 217 -11.40 5.49 21.29
N GLN A 218 -11.58 5.19 20.01
CA GLN A 218 -10.81 4.18 19.26
C GLN A 218 -9.70 4.80 18.38
N MET A 219 -9.63 6.13 18.36
CA MET A 219 -8.62 6.85 17.59
C MET A 219 -7.38 7.14 18.42
N ILE A 220 -6.22 7.09 17.76
CA ILE A 220 -4.92 7.29 18.38
C ILE A 220 -4.24 8.55 17.86
N GLY A 221 -3.39 9.14 18.70
CA GLY A 221 -2.59 10.30 18.35
C GLY A 221 -1.22 9.95 17.76
N VAL A 222 -0.46 10.99 17.40
CA VAL A 222 0.91 10.87 16.83
C VAL A 222 1.85 10.03 17.69
N ALA A 223 1.74 10.10 19.03
CA ALA A 223 2.63 9.37 19.93
C ALA A 223 2.43 7.85 19.85
N GLU A 224 1.18 7.42 19.97
CA GLU A 224 0.79 6.00 19.88
C GLU A 224 1.00 5.46 18.48
N PHE A 225 0.69 6.24 17.44
CA PHE A 225 0.93 5.84 16.06
C PHE A 225 2.44 5.61 15.81
N ALA A 226 3.29 6.54 16.24
CA ALA A 226 4.74 6.38 16.09
C ALA A 226 5.26 5.12 16.81
N ALA A 227 4.74 4.83 18.01
CA ALA A 227 5.10 3.64 18.77
C ALA A 227 4.73 2.34 18.05
N LEU A 228 3.57 2.27 17.39
CA LEU A 228 3.18 1.10 16.59
C LEU A 228 4.16 0.80 15.44
N GLY A 229 4.74 1.84 14.84
CA GLY A 229 5.74 1.71 13.79
C GLY A 229 7.19 1.57 14.26
N GLY A 230 7.43 1.46 15.57
CA GLY A 230 8.77 1.36 16.14
C GLY A 230 9.62 2.64 15.97
N ILE A 231 9.00 3.81 15.83
CA ILE A 231 9.71 5.08 15.60
C ILE A 231 9.33 6.16 16.63
N GLY A 232 10.14 7.21 16.69
CA GLY A 232 9.84 8.40 17.49
C GLY A 232 8.76 9.29 16.85
N SER A 233 7.99 10.01 17.68
CA SER A 233 6.97 10.95 17.21
C SER A 233 7.52 12.07 16.32
N SER A 234 8.77 12.49 16.53
CA SER A 234 9.45 13.46 15.66
C SER A 234 9.67 12.90 14.25
N THR A 235 10.06 11.63 14.14
CA THR A 235 10.23 10.92 12.87
C THR A 235 8.90 10.79 12.13
N LEU A 236 7.82 10.40 12.82
CA LEU A 236 6.49 10.31 12.21
C LEU A 236 6.02 11.68 11.68
N ARG A 237 6.21 12.76 12.45
CA ARG A 237 5.89 14.12 11.97
C ARG A 237 6.73 14.53 10.77
N ALA A 238 8.01 14.15 10.74
CA ALA A 238 8.87 14.40 9.60
C ALA A 238 8.34 13.69 8.35
N TYR A 239 7.98 12.40 8.46
CA TYR A 239 7.37 11.63 7.37
C TYR A 239 6.07 12.28 6.86
N ILE A 240 5.19 12.69 7.76
CA ILE A 240 3.94 13.39 7.40
C ILE A 240 4.26 14.70 6.66
N SER A 241 5.17 15.53 7.19
CA SER A 241 5.51 16.83 6.60
C SER A 241 6.17 16.73 5.23
N ARG A 242 6.90 15.65 4.98
CA ARG A 242 7.64 15.41 3.73
C ARG A 242 6.89 14.51 2.75
N ASN A 243 5.74 13.97 3.16
CA ASN A 243 5.01 12.96 2.40
C ASN A 243 5.91 11.75 2.05
N GLU A 244 6.61 11.23 3.05
CA GLU A 244 7.50 10.06 2.97
C GLU A 244 6.86 8.84 3.65
N ASN A 245 7.31 7.64 3.29
CA ASN A 245 6.91 6.37 3.92
C ASN A 245 5.40 6.09 3.93
N ASP A 246 4.65 6.71 3.03
CA ASP A 246 3.23 6.41 2.76
C ASP A 246 2.33 6.43 3.99
N VAL A 247 2.62 7.33 4.94
CA VAL A 247 1.82 7.51 6.15
C VAL A 247 0.37 7.88 5.76
N PRO A 248 -0.65 7.11 6.20
CA PRO A 248 -2.04 7.38 5.87
C PRO A 248 -2.51 8.74 6.39
N GLN A 249 -3.51 9.31 5.72
CA GLN A 249 -4.15 10.52 6.17
C GLN A 249 -4.84 10.34 7.52
N PRO A 250 -4.88 11.37 8.38
CA PRO A 250 -5.67 11.31 9.59
C PRO A 250 -7.16 11.20 9.24
N GLN A 251 -7.86 10.35 9.99
CA GLN A 251 -9.30 10.17 9.88
C GLN A 251 -10.05 11.36 10.52
N ALA A 252 -9.43 12.08 11.45
CA ALA A 252 -9.98 13.27 12.07
C ALA A 252 -8.89 14.25 12.52
N VAL A 253 -9.27 15.53 12.65
CA VAL A 253 -8.46 16.57 13.28
C VAL A 253 -9.29 17.24 14.37
N VAL A 254 -8.93 17.02 15.64
CA VAL A 254 -9.66 17.56 16.80
C VAL A 254 -8.76 18.54 17.55
N GLY A 255 -9.17 19.81 17.64
CA GLY A 255 -8.35 20.85 18.29
C GLY A 255 -6.96 20.99 17.67
N GLY A 256 -6.85 20.82 16.35
CA GLY A 256 -5.58 20.84 15.60
C GLY A 256 -4.72 19.57 15.73
N ARG A 257 -5.19 18.55 16.44
CA ARG A 257 -4.48 17.27 16.59
C ARG A 257 -5.00 16.25 15.60
N ALA A 258 -4.10 15.74 14.77
CA ALA A 258 -4.36 14.64 13.86
C ALA A 258 -4.58 13.34 14.64
N LEU A 259 -5.65 12.62 14.28
CA LEU A 259 -6.06 11.35 14.87
C LEU A 259 -6.25 10.30 13.78
N TRP A 260 -5.83 9.07 14.06
CA TRP A 260 -5.95 7.93 13.17
C TRP A 260 -6.77 6.82 13.82
N ALA A 261 -7.52 6.07 13.02
CA ALA A 261 -8.11 4.83 13.50
C ALA A 261 -6.99 3.85 13.85
N LEU A 262 -7.06 3.21 15.03
CA LEU A 262 -6.06 2.23 15.46
C LEU A 262 -5.79 1.13 14.41
N PRO A 263 -6.81 0.57 13.72
CA PRO A 263 -6.56 -0.43 12.68
C PRO A 263 -5.78 0.11 11.48
N VAL A 264 -6.02 1.35 11.06
CA VAL A 264 -5.29 1.99 9.94
C VAL A 264 -3.81 2.17 10.30
N ALA A 265 -3.53 2.61 11.52
CA ALA A 265 -2.15 2.72 12.01
C ALA A 265 -1.44 1.36 12.09
N ARG A 266 -2.16 0.29 12.46
CA ARG A 266 -1.65 -1.09 12.44
C ARG A 266 -1.37 -1.58 11.03
N ASP A 267 -2.24 -1.27 10.07
CA ASP A 267 -2.05 -1.63 8.66
C ASP A 267 -0.78 -0.96 8.08
N TRP A 268 -0.53 0.31 8.41
CA TRP A 268 0.72 1.00 8.05
C TRP A 268 1.95 0.38 8.74
N ALA A 269 1.86 0.10 10.04
CA ALA A 269 2.95 -0.52 10.79
C ALA A 269 3.30 -1.93 10.26
N GLU A 270 2.27 -2.69 9.86
CA GLU A 270 2.44 -3.97 9.18
C GLU A 270 3.19 -3.79 7.87
N GLN A 271 2.75 -2.90 6.96
CA GLN A 271 3.46 -2.64 5.71
C GLN A 271 4.91 -2.21 5.93
N ARG A 272 5.16 -1.36 6.93
CA ARG A 272 6.51 -0.92 7.31
C ARG A 272 7.40 -2.10 7.75
N SER A 273 6.85 -3.03 8.54
CA SER A 273 7.57 -4.23 8.99
C SER A 273 7.95 -5.18 7.84
N ARG A 274 7.31 -5.03 6.67
CA ARG A 274 7.60 -5.77 5.43
C ARG A 274 8.60 -5.06 4.52
N SER A 275 9.25 -3.98 4.98
CA SER A 275 10.30 -3.33 4.19
C SER A 275 11.49 -4.27 4.00
N PRO A 276 12.27 -4.14 2.90
CA PRO A 276 13.46 -4.96 2.67
C PRO A 276 14.45 -4.96 3.84
N GLU A 277 14.64 -3.80 4.48
CA GLU A 277 15.53 -3.61 5.62
C GLU A 277 15.03 -4.38 6.85
N GLU A 278 13.74 -4.26 7.16
CA GLU A 278 13.09 -4.95 8.28
C GLU A 278 13.04 -6.46 8.09
N ILE A 279 12.83 -6.94 6.87
CA ILE A 279 12.89 -8.36 6.54
C ILE A 279 14.32 -8.89 6.68
N ALA A 280 15.31 -8.14 6.19
CA ALA A 280 16.71 -8.54 6.35
C ALA A 280 17.12 -8.60 7.83
N ALA A 281 16.61 -7.69 8.66
CA ALA A 281 16.86 -7.68 10.10
C ALA A 281 16.32 -8.94 10.81
N THR A 282 15.25 -9.57 10.30
CA THR A 282 14.72 -10.82 10.92
C THR A 282 15.70 -11.97 10.84
N VAL A 283 16.51 -12.04 9.80
CA VAL A 283 17.50 -13.10 9.59
C VAL A 283 18.92 -12.58 9.81
N ALA A 284 19.10 -11.48 10.55
CA ALA A 284 20.42 -10.95 10.85
C ALA A 284 21.15 -11.80 11.90
N ALA A 285 22.47 -11.88 11.79
CA ALA A 285 23.31 -12.47 12.83
C ALA A 285 23.29 -11.61 14.12
N ASP A 286 23.78 -12.16 15.23
CA ASP A 286 23.79 -11.50 16.56
C ASP A 286 24.46 -10.11 16.56
N ASP A 287 25.41 -9.86 15.66
CA ASP A 287 26.08 -8.56 15.53
C ASP A 287 25.30 -7.53 14.69
N GLY A 288 24.15 -7.93 14.13
CA GLY A 288 23.24 -7.12 13.32
C GLY A 288 23.82 -6.62 11.99
N SER A 289 25.04 -7.04 11.63
CA SER A 289 25.79 -6.44 10.52
C SER A 289 25.58 -7.15 9.18
N LEU A 290 25.18 -8.42 9.21
CA LEU A 290 25.01 -9.28 8.05
C LEU A 290 23.85 -10.26 8.28
N PRO A 291 23.18 -10.73 7.21
CA PRO A 291 22.32 -11.91 7.28
C PRO A 291 23.08 -13.12 7.83
N THR A 292 22.41 -14.00 8.58
CA THR A 292 23.01 -15.13 9.29
C THR A 292 23.77 -16.07 8.35
N GLY A 293 23.27 -16.32 7.13
CA GLY A 293 23.99 -17.10 6.13
C GLY A 293 25.30 -16.42 5.68
N THR A 294 25.27 -15.11 5.50
CA THR A 294 26.45 -14.32 5.13
C THR A 294 27.47 -14.27 6.27
N ALA A 295 27.01 -14.19 7.52
CA ALA A 295 27.86 -14.31 8.70
C ALA A 295 28.51 -15.71 8.81
N ASP A 296 27.77 -16.80 8.53
CA ASP A 296 28.32 -18.15 8.49
C ASP A 296 29.45 -18.28 7.45
N VAL A 297 29.27 -17.70 6.25
CA VAL A 297 30.30 -17.68 5.20
C VAL A 297 31.53 -16.92 5.69
N ARG A 298 31.34 -15.73 6.28
CA ARG A 298 32.42 -14.93 6.86
C ARG A 298 33.21 -15.76 7.88
N ASP A 299 32.53 -16.35 8.85
CA ASP A 299 33.17 -17.06 9.96
C ASP A 299 33.89 -18.33 9.51
N ARG A 300 33.28 -19.06 8.56
CA ARG A 300 33.88 -20.26 7.96
C ARG A 300 35.15 -19.92 7.18
N PHE A 301 35.12 -18.89 6.34
CA PHE A 301 36.30 -18.50 5.56
C PHE A 301 37.37 -17.84 6.41
N ALA A 302 36.99 -17.03 7.41
CA ALA A 302 37.93 -16.49 8.38
C ALA A 302 38.67 -17.62 9.10
N ALA A 303 37.96 -18.64 9.62
CA ALA A 303 38.60 -19.80 10.24
C ALA A 303 39.58 -20.52 9.29
N ARG A 304 39.21 -20.68 8.01
CA ARG A 304 40.09 -21.29 7.00
C ARG A 304 41.32 -20.43 6.69
N PHE A 305 41.17 -19.12 6.60
CA PHE A 305 42.29 -18.21 6.38
C PHE A 305 43.22 -18.15 7.60
N ARG A 306 42.70 -18.23 8.84
CA ARG A 306 43.55 -18.32 10.04
C ARG A 306 44.47 -19.54 9.99
N VAL A 307 43.93 -20.71 9.64
CA VAL A 307 44.72 -21.93 9.45
C VAL A 307 45.74 -21.74 8.32
N LEU A 308 45.31 -21.24 7.16
CA LEU A 308 46.18 -21.07 5.99
C LEU A 308 47.33 -20.08 6.23
N LEU A 309 47.06 -18.94 6.88
CA LEU A 309 48.03 -17.89 7.17
C LEU A 309 48.94 -18.26 8.35
N GLY A 310 48.41 -19.00 9.34
CA GLY A 310 49.13 -19.39 10.55
C GLY A 310 50.04 -20.60 10.35
N ASP A 311 49.60 -21.60 9.59
CA ASP A 311 50.32 -22.87 9.44
C ASP A 311 51.28 -22.89 8.24
N ASN A 312 51.14 -21.94 7.30
CA ASN A 312 52.08 -21.80 6.20
C ASN A 312 53.34 -21.01 6.65
N PRO A 313 54.53 -21.64 6.70
CA PRO A 313 55.75 -20.99 7.20
C PRO A 313 56.17 -19.75 6.40
N ASP A 314 55.91 -19.73 5.09
CA ASP A 314 56.30 -18.62 4.21
C ASP A 314 55.41 -17.40 4.45
N LEU A 315 54.10 -17.61 4.63
CA LEU A 315 53.15 -16.54 4.96
C LEU A 315 53.34 -16.05 6.40
N ARG A 316 53.57 -16.96 7.35
CA ARG A 316 53.79 -16.64 8.77
C ARG A 316 54.98 -15.69 8.98
N ARG A 317 56.05 -15.83 8.18
CA ARG A 317 57.22 -14.93 8.19
C ARG A 317 56.86 -13.49 7.85
N LEU A 318 55.87 -13.26 6.98
CA LEU A 318 55.41 -11.91 6.59
C LEU A 318 54.74 -11.18 7.76
N PHE A 319 54.06 -11.92 8.64
CA PHE A 319 53.40 -11.35 9.83
C PHE A 319 54.36 -11.16 11.01
N ALA A 320 55.42 -11.98 11.10
CA ALA A 320 56.40 -11.93 12.19
C ALA A 320 57.21 -10.62 12.28
N LEU A 321 57.37 -9.90 11.17
CA LEU A 321 58.20 -8.68 11.11
C LEU A 321 57.42 -7.37 11.21
N ARG A 322 56.10 -7.37 10.95
CA ARG A 322 55.33 -6.12 10.74
C ARG A 322 54.07 -5.96 11.58
N HIS A 323 53.51 -7.04 12.16
CA HIS A 323 52.28 -6.98 12.94
C HIS A 323 52.46 -7.63 14.32
N ARG A 324 52.26 -6.84 15.39
CA ARG A 324 52.17 -7.35 16.77
C ARG A 324 51.02 -8.38 16.89
N ALA A 325 51.04 -9.19 17.95
CA ALA A 325 50.07 -10.25 18.25
C ALA A 325 48.62 -9.86 17.85
N GLY A 326 47.94 -10.71 17.08
CA GLY A 326 46.58 -10.46 16.56
C GLY A 326 46.50 -10.05 15.07
N GLY A 327 47.63 -9.96 14.36
CA GLY A 327 47.64 -9.55 12.95
C GLY A 327 47.07 -10.59 11.98
N VAL A 328 47.29 -11.88 12.24
CA VAL A 328 46.78 -12.98 11.40
C VAL A 328 45.26 -13.08 11.53
N GLU A 329 44.76 -12.95 12.75
CA GLU A 329 43.34 -12.99 13.07
C GLU A 329 42.61 -11.86 12.36
N ARG A 330 43.10 -10.61 12.46
CA ARG A 330 42.49 -9.46 11.79
C ARG A 330 42.45 -9.63 10.27
N VAL A 331 43.56 -10.03 9.64
CA VAL A 331 43.60 -10.22 8.18
C VAL A 331 42.68 -11.36 7.75
N ALA A 332 42.64 -12.46 8.51
CA ALA A 332 41.74 -13.56 8.20
C ALA A 332 40.27 -13.16 8.32
N ASP A 333 39.91 -12.35 9.33
CA ASP A 333 38.56 -11.82 9.52
C ASP A 333 38.16 -10.86 8.39
N GLU A 334 39.08 -9.97 7.97
CA GLU A 334 38.88 -9.08 6.82
C GLU A 334 38.69 -9.86 5.50
N LEU A 335 39.52 -10.89 5.25
CA LEU A 335 39.38 -11.75 4.09
C LEU A 335 38.09 -12.57 4.12
N GLY A 336 37.70 -13.10 5.28
CA GLY A 336 36.42 -13.79 5.46
C GLY A 336 35.25 -12.86 5.14
N ARG A 337 35.28 -11.62 5.62
CA ARG A 337 34.27 -10.60 5.33
C ARG A 337 34.25 -10.24 3.84
N ALA A 338 35.41 -10.10 3.19
CA ALA A 338 35.48 -9.83 1.77
C ALA A 338 34.82 -10.94 0.94
N VAL A 339 35.09 -12.21 1.25
CA VAL A 339 34.42 -13.35 0.59
C VAL A 339 32.92 -13.32 0.80
N ALA A 340 32.47 -13.07 2.03
CA ALA A 340 31.04 -13.04 2.37
C ALA A 340 30.28 -11.93 1.62
N LEU A 341 30.91 -10.76 1.41
CA LEU A 341 30.31 -9.66 0.64
C LEU A 341 30.39 -9.85 -0.87
N SER A 342 31.25 -10.75 -1.35
CA SER A 342 31.43 -11.09 -2.78
C SER A 342 30.81 -12.44 -3.15
N VAL A 343 29.89 -12.98 -2.34
CA VAL A 343 29.21 -14.25 -2.67
C VAL A 343 28.47 -14.15 -4.01
N ASP A 344 27.92 -12.99 -4.33
CA ASP A 344 27.21 -12.73 -5.59
C ASP A 344 28.12 -12.78 -6.83
N ASP A 345 29.44 -12.59 -6.66
CA ASP A 345 30.43 -12.75 -7.74
C ASP A 345 30.71 -14.24 -8.04
N ILE A 346 30.37 -15.13 -7.10
CA ILE A 346 30.67 -16.56 -7.15
C ILE A 346 29.41 -17.36 -7.50
N VAL A 347 28.27 -16.98 -6.93
CA VAL A 347 26.98 -17.63 -7.13
C VAL A 347 26.09 -16.71 -7.97
N PRO A 348 25.63 -17.12 -9.16
CA PRO A 348 24.76 -16.29 -9.98
C PRO A 348 23.36 -16.20 -9.35
N LEU A 349 23.18 -15.25 -8.44
CA LEU A 349 22.01 -15.14 -7.55
C LEU A 349 20.68 -15.13 -8.31
N ASP A 350 20.56 -14.33 -9.36
CA ASP A 350 19.32 -14.24 -10.15
C ASP A 350 19.00 -15.54 -10.90
N ALA A 351 20.04 -16.23 -11.41
CA ALA A 351 19.87 -17.52 -12.06
C ALA A 351 19.42 -18.58 -11.05
N LEU A 352 20.04 -18.62 -9.87
CA LEU A 352 19.66 -19.52 -8.78
C LEU A 352 18.22 -19.27 -8.32
N ALA A 353 17.86 -18.01 -8.07
CA ALA A 353 16.51 -17.61 -7.69
C ALA A 353 15.47 -18.07 -8.72
N THR A 354 15.76 -17.86 -10.01
CA THR A 354 14.92 -18.30 -11.12
C THR A 354 14.80 -19.83 -11.15
N THR A 355 15.90 -20.56 -10.99
CA THR A 355 15.91 -22.03 -10.95
C THR A 355 15.09 -22.57 -9.77
N VAL A 356 15.25 -22.02 -8.57
CA VAL A 356 14.49 -22.42 -7.37
C VAL A 356 13.00 -22.20 -7.59
N ARG A 357 12.63 -21.03 -8.12
CA ARG A 357 11.23 -20.70 -8.45
C ARG A 357 10.63 -21.71 -9.44
N HIS A 358 11.32 -22.01 -10.53
CA HIS A 358 10.83 -22.97 -11.53
C HIS A 358 10.74 -24.39 -10.98
N ALA A 359 11.74 -24.84 -10.21
CA ALA A 359 11.74 -26.16 -9.60
C ALA A 359 10.56 -26.32 -8.61
N LEU A 360 10.33 -25.34 -7.73
CA LEU A 360 9.20 -25.38 -6.80
C LEU A 360 7.86 -25.40 -7.51
N LEU A 361 7.68 -24.57 -8.54
CA LEU A 361 6.42 -24.55 -9.31
C LEU A 361 6.19 -25.87 -10.06
N ASP A 362 7.25 -26.50 -10.58
CA ASP A 362 7.17 -27.81 -11.23
C ASP A 362 6.77 -28.91 -10.23
N GLU A 363 7.42 -28.98 -9.07
CA GLU A 363 7.09 -29.94 -8.01
C GLU A 363 5.65 -29.78 -7.51
N LEU A 364 5.19 -28.53 -7.29
CA LEU A 364 3.80 -28.23 -6.95
C LEU A 364 2.82 -28.68 -8.05
N ALA A 365 3.18 -28.51 -9.32
CA ALA A 365 2.35 -28.92 -10.45
C ALA A 365 2.24 -30.45 -10.55
N THR A 366 3.36 -31.17 -10.39
CA THR A 366 3.40 -32.64 -10.37
C THR A 366 2.51 -33.19 -9.28
N GLU A 367 2.68 -32.73 -8.03
CA GLU A 367 1.87 -33.20 -6.91
C GLU A 367 0.40 -32.79 -7.02
N ARG A 368 0.09 -31.61 -7.59
CA ARG A 368 -1.29 -31.23 -7.89
C ARG A 368 -1.93 -32.21 -8.88
N GLY A 369 -1.20 -32.60 -9.92
CA GLY A 369 -1.66 -33.60 -10.89
C GLY A 369 -2.01 -34.94 -10.23
N ASP A 370 -1.18 -35.36 -9.27
CA ASP A 370 -1.40 -36.60 -8.51
C ASP A 370 -2.54 -36.48 -7.49
N THR A 371 -2.67 -35.33 -6.82
CA THR A 371 -3.70 -35.06 -5.79
C THR A 371 -5.07 -34.69 -6.37
N ALA A 372 -5.16 -34.23 -7.62
CA ALA A 372 -6.44 -34.01 -8.32
C ALA A 372 -7.28 -35.30 -8.44
N ARG A 373 -6.65 -36.48 -8.29
CA ARG A 373 -7.34 -37.77 -8.19
C ARG A 373 -8.05 -37.99 -6.84
N LYS A 374 -7.69 -37.26 -5.78
CA LYS A 374 -8.31 -37.29 -4.44
C LYS A 374 -8.14 -35.93 -3.71
N PRO A 375 -8.93 -34.89 -4.05
CA PRO A 375 -8.77 -33.57 -3.46
C PRO A 375 -9.14 -33.58 -1.96
N ARG A 376 -8.30 -32.97 -1.12
CA ARG A 376 -8.64 -32.57 0.25
C ARG A 376 -8.45 -31.06 0.37
N SER A 377 -9.32 -30.38 1.10
CA SER A 377 -9.24 -28.93 1.36
C SER A 377 -8.03 -28.51 2.21
N SER A 378 -7.19 -29.46 2.63
CA SER A 378 -6.00 -29.26 3.47
C SER A 378 -4.71 -29.80 2.82
N THR A 379 -4.66 -29.96 1.49
CA THR A 379 -3.49 -30.51 0.81
C THR A 379 -2.27 -29.65 1.07
N LEU A 380 -1.32 -30.21 1.80
CA LEU A 380 0.05 -29.73 1.85
C LEU A 380 0.80 -30.45 0.74
N TYR A 381 1.66 -29.71 0.07
CA TYR A 381 2.56 -30.27 -0.93
C TYR A 381 3.91 -30.58 -0.28
N HIS A 382 4.73 -31.41 -0.90
CA HIS A 382 5.99 -31.89 -0.36
C HIS A 382 7.17 -31.60 -1.29
N PRO A 383 7.58 -30.32 -1.41
CA PRO A 383 8.79 -29.97 -2.14
C PRO A 383 9.99 -30.81 -1.70
N THR A 384 10.87 -31.12 -2.65
CA THR A 384 12.05 -31.93 -2.33
C THR A 384 12.98 -31.19 -1.38
N ALA A 385 13.69 -31.95 -0.53
CA ALA A 385 14.62 -31.36 0.44
C ALA A 385 15.76 -30.58 -0.23
N ASP A 386 16.18 -30.96 -1.44
CA ASP A 386 17.23 -30.23 -2.18
C ASP A 386 16.75 -28.84 -2.61
N VAL A 387 15.55 -28.75 -3.18
CA VAL A 387 14.96 -27.47 -3.59
C VAL A 387 14.66 -26.59 -2.38
N THR A 388 14.13 -27.19 -1.31
CA THR A 388 13.88 -26.48 -0.05
C THR A 388 15.16 -25.94 0.58
N ARG A 389 16.25 -26.70 0.57
CA ARG A 389 17.57 -26.23 1.04
C ARG A 389 18.13 -25.07 0.20
N MET A 390 17.86 -25.04 -1.10
CA MET A 390 18.23 -23.89 -1.94
C MET A 390 17.40 -22.65 -1.61
N LEU A 391 16.10 -22.81 -1.32
CA LEU A 391 15.26 -21.71 -0.85
C LEU A 391 15.72 -21.21 0.53
N ASP A 392 16.00 -22.09 1.48
CA ASP A 392 16.60 -21.74 2.78
C ASP A 392 17.92 -20.98 2.61
N TRP A 393 18.77 -21.40 1.67
CA TRP A 393 20.01 -20.70 1.36
C TRP A 393 19.73 -19.26 0.92
N LEU A 394 18.76 -19.03 0.02
CA LEU A 394 18.35 -17.69 -0.40
C LEU A 394 17.83 -16.87 0.78
N VAL A 395 16.98 -17.44 1.63
CA VAL A 395 16.43 -16.76 2.81
C VAL A 395 17.56 -16.27 3.73
N ARG A 396 18.53 -17.14 4.01
CA ARG A 396 19.60 -16.87 4.98
C ARG A 396 20.69 -15.93 4.46
N HIS A 397 20.94 -15.88 3.16
CA HIS A 397 22.04 -15.08 2.56
C HIS A 397 21.51 -13.81 1.88
N HIS A 398 20.34 -13.89 1.24
CA HIS A 398 19.75 -12.81 0.45
C HIS A 398 18.24 -12.65 0.75
N PRO A 399 17.86 -12.31 2.00
CA PRO A 399 16.46 -12.28 2.45
C PRO A 399 15.54 -11.40 1.59
N HIS A 400 16.05 -10.28 1.07
CA HIS A 400 15.31 -9.42 0.16
C HIS A 400 14.96 -10.11 -1.17
N HIS A 401 15.92 -10.83 -1.77
CA HIS A 401 15.67 -11.60 -2.99
C HIS A 401 14.75 -12.78 -2.71
N ALA A 402 14.93 -13.45 -1.56
CA ALA A 402 14.08 -14.56 -1.14
C ALA A 402 12.62 -14.13 -0.98
N MET A 403 12.35 -12.95 -0.41
CA MET A 403 11.01 -12.37 -0.32
C MET A 403 10.34 -12.30 -1.70
N ARG A 404 11.04 -11.74 -2.69
CA ARG A 404 10.52 -11.63 -4.06
C ARG A 404 10.23 -13.01 -4.66
N VAL A 405 11.17 -13.95 -4.53
CA VAL A 405 11.03 -15.32 -5.04
C VAL A 405 9.83 -16.03 -4.41
N ILE A 406 9.65 -15.92 -3.09
CA ILE A 406 8.51 -16.52 -2.38
C ILE A 406 7.20 -15.92 -2.87
N ALA A 407 7.12 -14.60 -2.99
CA ALA A 407 5.93 -13.92 -3.50
C ALA A 407 5.57 -14.36 -4.93
N GLU A 408 6.57 -14.46 -5.82
CA GLU A 408 6.39 -14.95 -7.18
C GLU A 408 5.91 -16.40 -7.20
N ILE A 409 6.48 -17.29 -6.38
CA ILE A 409 6.04 -18.69 -6.29
C ILE A 409 4.57 -18.76 -5.84
N VAL A 410 4.21 -18.01 -4.78
CA VAL A 410 2.84 -17.99 -4.24
C VAL A 410 1.85 -17.46 -5.30
N GLY A 411 2.20 -16.36 -5.97
CA GLY A 411 1.36 -15.75 -7.01
C GLY A 411 1.23 -16.61 -8.26
N GLU A 412 2.33 -17.18 -8.76
CA GLU A 412 2.32 -18.06 -9.93
C GLU A 412 1.62 -19.39 -9.65
N ALA A 413 1.76 -19.96 -8.45
CA ALA A 413 1.04 -21.18 -8.07
C ALA A 413 -0.48 -20.95 -8.09
N GLU A 414 -0.97 -19.78 -7.68
CA GLU A 414 -2.38 -19.45 -7.80
C GLU A 414 -2.78 -19.20 -9.26
N ARG A 415 -2.09 -18.31 -9.98
CA ARG A 415 -2.46 -17.92 -11.34
C ARG A 415 -2.36 -19.04 -12.36
N ARG A 416 -1.29 -19.84 -12.29
CA ARG A 416 -0.97 -20.88 -13.30
C ARG A 416 -1.47 -22.24 -12.90
N LEU A 417 -1.35 -22.58 -11.62
CA LEU A 417 -1.72 -23.90 -11.13
C LEU A 417 -3.11 -23.88 -10.51
N GLY A 418 -3.66 -22.75 -10.05
CA GLY A 418 -4.92 -22.69 -9.32
C GLY A 418 -4.80 -23.18 -7.88
N ILE A 419 -3.60 -23.16 -7.29
CA ILE A 419 -3.35 -23.53 -5.89
C ILE A 419 -3.56 -22.28 -5.04
N PRO A 420 -4.46 -22.29 -4.03
CA PRO A 420 -4.71 -21.10 -3.22
C PRO A 420 -3.43 -20.57 -2.56
N GLN A 421 -3.23 -19.24 -2.53
CA GLN A 421 -2.02 -18.62 -1.95
C GLN A 421 -1.71 -19.15 -0.54
N LYS A 422 -2.74 -19.31 0.29
CA LYS A 422 -2.64 -19.84 1.67
C LYS A 422 -2.11 -21.28 1.72
N ALA A 423 -2.40 -22.11 0.73
CA ALA A 423 -1.91 -23.49 0.67
C ALA A 423 -0.42 -23.52 0.29
N THR A 424 -0.02 -22.71 -0.70
CA THR A 424 1.39 -22.56 -1.09
C THR A 424 2.22 -21.97 0.05
N ALA A 425 1.73 -20.90 0.68
CA ALA A 425 2.36 -20.26 1.82
C ALA A 425 2.62 -21.24 2.98
N ARG A 426 1.61 -22.04 3.36
CA ARG A 426 1.73 -23.08 4.39
C ARG A 426 2.69 -24.20 4.00
N THR A 427 2.72 -24.57 2.72
CA THR A 427 3.66 -25.57 2.18
C THR A 427 5.10 -25.08 2.33
N LEU A 428 5.39 -23.86 1.88
CA LEU A 428 6.73 -23.28 1.95
C LEU A 428 7.19 -23.11 3.40
N HIS A 429 6.32 -22.61 4.27
CA HIS A 429 6.60 -22.48 5.71
C HIS A 429 6.97 -23.83 6.32
N ARG A 430 6.16 -24.86 6.09
CA ARG A 430 6.42 -26.20 6.63
C ARG A 430 7.70 -26.83 6.04
N ALA A 431 7.93 -26.67 4.74
CA ALA A 431 9.13 -27.20 4.10
C ALA A 431 10.40 -26.57 4.71
N LEU A 432 10.42 -25.24 4.83
CA LEU A 432 11.53 -24.52 5.46
C LEU A 432 11.71 -24.89 6.94
N ALA A 433 10.63 -25.13 7.67
CA ALA A 433 10.71 -25.58 9.07
C ALA A 433 11.31 -26.99 9.21
N MET A 434 11.15 -27.86 8.20
CA MET A 434 11.66 -29.23 8.22
C MET A 434 13.09 -29.35 7.69
N ASP A 435 13.40 -28.66 6.58
CA ASP A 435 14.66 -28.84 5.84
C ASP A 435 15.59 -27.61 5.91
N GLY A 436 15.12 -26.50 6.49
CA GLY A 436 15.87 -25.26 6.66
C GLY A 436 16.79 -25.27 7.87
N ARG A 437 17.55 -24.18 8.03
CA ARG A 437 18.54 -24.02 9.10
C ARG A 437 18.26 -22.87 10.05
N LEU A 438 17.22 -22.08 9.79
CA LEU A 438 16.74 -21.08 10.74
C LEU A 438 16.04 -21.76 11.91
N ASP A 439 16.13 -21.16 13.10
CA ASP A 439 15.26 -21.55 14.22
C ASP A 439 13.80 -21.18 13.93
N GLU A 440 12.89 -21.82 14.66
CA GLU A 440 11.45 -21.72 14.43
C GLU A 440 10.93 -20.28 14.62
N ASP A 441 11.41 -19.56 15.64
CA ASP A 441 10.97 -18.19 15.93
C ASP A 441 11.40 -17.22 14.83
N THR A 442 12.65 -17.33 14.37
CA THR A 442 13.19 -16.53 13.26
C THR A 442 12.46 -16.82 11.95
N LEU A 443 12.22 -18.10 11.63
CA LEU A 443 11.49 -18.50 10.43
C LEU A 443 10.05 -17.95 10.47
N ASP A 444 9.38 -18.04 11.61
CA ASP A 444 8.02 -17.53 11.79
C ASP A 444 7.94 -16.02 11.59
N ASP A 445 8.88 -15.23 12.15
CA ASP A 445 8.91 -13.78 11.92
C ASP A 445 9.17 -13.44 10.45
N PHE A 446 10.15 -14.09 9.81
CA PHE A 446 10.45 -13.90 8.40
C PHE A 446 9.22 -14.22 7.52
N MET A 447 8.63 -15.40 7.68
CA MET A 447 7.51 -15.84 6.86
C MET A 447 6.25 -15.00 7.10
N ARG A 448 6.03 -14.51 8.33
CA ARG A 448 4.93 -13.57 8.63
C ARG A 448 5.05 -12.24 7.88
N ARG A 449 6.27 -11.76 7.63
CA ARG A 449 6.52 -10.50 6.91
C ARG A 449 6.51 -10.68 5.39
N VAL A 450 6.91 -11.85 4.89
CA VAL A 450 7.02 -12.13 3.46
C VAL A 450 5.69 -12.61 2.85
N LEU A 451 4.89 -13.36 3.60
CA LEU A 451 3.65 -13.96 3.10
C LEU A 451 2.47 -12.97 3.13
N PRO A 452 1.46 -13.17 2.26
CA PRO A 452 0.17 -12.47 2.36
C PRO A 452 -0.45 -12.63 3.77
N SER A 453 -1.14 -11.60 4.27
CA SER A 453 -1.87 -11.75 5.54
C SER A 453 -2.90 -12.88 5.39
N THR A 454 -2.80 -13.90 6.23
CA THR A 454 -3.69 -15.08 6.18
C THR A 454 -5.00 -14.90 6.94
N ARG A 455 -5.30 -13.65 7.35
CA ARG A 455 -6.48 -13.28 8.14
C ARG A 455 -7.78 -13.47 7.36
#